data_AF-A0A1B6M9R7-F1
#
_entry.id   AF-A0A1B6M9R7-F1
#
_cell.length_a   1.000
_cell.length_b   1.000
_cell.length_c   1.000
_cell.angle_alpha   90.00
_cell.angle_beta   90.00
_cell.angle_gamma   90.00
#
_symmetry.space_group_name_H-M   'P 1'
#
loop_
_entity.id
_entity.type
_entity.pdbx_description
1 polymer ?
#
loop_
_entity_poly.entity_id
_entity_poly.type
_entity_poly.pdbx_seq_one_letter_code
_entity_poly.pdbx_strand_id
1 'polypeptide(L)'
;PAGLSDTHIMAHLLHKRFKQVPDHYPQQICFIGRKLHQELEDLEVSEMFQIPVLEVDPNNNQFKPEPYTIYVLDEFEDNPLFESLEKEPHIWVIGDTAFKEMYLDLDLEIRSKPTYCTSMYGLCFYINCPGNILLMERMVCLIKWMGGKFVQEPNIYTTHMISDNTLAEGYKYCFTFRVPIMTPDWIEWCWTKRNVIGFEAGKNEIGYKLKPFAALSICLKGFTDNESLEYLETCIMSNGGEIVSCSDLHCTHLVLHTDVASNISFGDIPPHVPFVVNADWLYSCLDQSQRIYEEYYTCVFCEISISTLEEMQLAEIDDNGYLSDDTEDINKNQSHSVRSLSFGPTRTSSSVAHHRRQDAKRKFASEELCHTEKNYIKCLKRLLEIKCQASEAQSYPILSLAEEKIIFTSIEDLLKLHEAIYKEVEQLLNNWENDVQIGKVFIKKVISILKNDCCQVHFKG
;
A
#
# COMPACT_ATOMS: atom_id res chain seq x y z
N PRO A 1 52.68 -3.91 -5.24
CA PRO A 1 52.96 -3.56 -6.66
C PRO A 1 53.56 -2.16 -6.75
N ALA A 2 54.89 -2.07 -6.87
CA ALA A 2 55.63 -0.81 -6.93
C ALA A 2 55.67 -0.31 -8.39
N GLY A 3 55.13 0.88 -8.66
CA GLY A 3 55.19 1.53 -9.98
C GLY A 3 53.95 2.28 -10.45
N LEU A 4 52.90 2.44 -9.63
CA LEU A 4 51.79 3.34 -9.95
C LEU A 4 52.18 4.75 -9.47
N SER A 5 52.11 5.76 -10.35
CA SER A 5 52.27 7.17 -9.92
C SER A 5 51.18 7.52 -8.90
N ASP A 6 51.43 8.48 -8.02
CA ASP A 6 50.48 8.89 -6.97
C ASP A 6 49.08 9.21 -7.55
N THR A 7 49.03 9.84 -8.73
CA THR A 7 47.79 10.06 -9.49
C THR A 7 46.99 8.79 -9.83
N HIS A 8 47.66 7.66 -10.10
CA HIS A 8 46.99 6.38 -10.36
C HIS A 8 46.52 5.69 -9.07
N ILE A 9 47.21 5.90 -7.94
CA ILE A 9 46.82 5.37 -6.63
C ILE A 9 45.59 6.13 -6.11
N MET A 10 45.62 7.46 -6.21
CA MET A 10 44.50 8.37 -5.93
C MET A 10 43.26 8.02 -6.75
N ALA A 11 43.43 7.89 -8.07
CA ALA A 11 42.34 7.46 -8.95
C ALA A 11 41.81 6.09 -8.54
N HIS A 12 42.66 5.14 -8.14
CA HIS A 12 42.25 3.81 -7.72
C HIS A 12 41.47 3.81 -6.38
N LEU A 13 41.91 4.58 -5.39
CA LEU A 13 41.24 4.69 -4.08
C LEU A 13 39.87 5.37 -4.20
N LEU A 14 39.80 6.50 -4.92
CA LEU A 14 38.53 7.16 -5.19
C LEU A 14 37.64 6.28 -6.08
N HIS A 15 38.20 5.65 -7.12
CA HIS A 15 37.47 4.72 -7.99
C HIS A 15 36.84 3.56 -7.23
N LYS A 16 37.55 2.94 -6.29
CA LYS A 16 37.01 1.86 -5.45
C LYS A 16 35.78 2.33 -4.67
N ARG A 17 35.76 3.61 -4.26
CA ARG A 17 34.68 4.22 -3.49
C ARG A 17 33.53 4.74 -4.34
N PHE A 18 33.66 4.82 -5.67
CA PHE A 18 32.56 5.19 -6.54
C PHE A 18 31.93 3.95 -7.18
N LYS A 19 30.63 3.73 -6.95
CA LYS A 19 29.88 2.59 -7.53
C LYS A 19 29.88 2.56 -9.06
N GLN A 20 29.92 3.74 -9.67
CA GLN A 20 30.09 3.94 -11.11
C GLN A 20 31.21 4.96 -11.30
N VAL A 21 32.06 4.73 -12.30
CA VAL A 21 33.13 5.66 -12.68
C VAL A 21 32.49 7.03 -12.96
N PRO A 22 32.73 8.05 -12.12
CA PRO A 22 32.22 9.37 -12.41
C PRO A 22 32.96 9.92 -13.63
N ASP A 23 32.28 10.74 -14.44
CA ASP A 23 32.91 11.42 -15.57
C ASP A 23 34.10 12.30 -15.09
N HIS A 24 34.01 12.79 -13.85
CA HIS A 24 35.03 13.59 -13.20
C HIS A 24 35.20 13.15 -11.75
N TYR A 25 36.43 12.88 -11.33
CA TYR A 25 36.75 12.59 -9.94
C TYR A 25 36.92 13.89 -9.13
N PRO A 26 36.66 13.85 -7.81
CA PRO A 26 37.00 14.95 -6.94
C PRO A 26 38.48 15.29 -7.02
N GLN A 27 38.77 16.59 -7.08
CA GLN A 27 40.12 17.15 -7.17
C GLN A 27 40.60 17.74 -5.86
N GLN A 28 39.69 18.00 -4.91
CA GLN A 28 39.99 18.58 -3.60
C GLN A 28 38.90 18.25 -2.58
N ILE A 29 39.27 18.34 -1.30
CA ILE A 29 38.36 18.26 -0.15
C ILE A 29 38.35 19.64 0.50
N CYS A 30 37.17 20.16 0.81
CA CYS A 30 36.98 21.44 1.48
C CYS A 30 36.16 21.24 2.75
N PHE A 31 36.79 21.46 3.90
CA PHE A 31 36.13 21.45 5.20
C PHE A 31 35.52 22.82 5.49
N ILE A 32 34.25 22.84 5.89
CA ILE A 32 33.55 24.07 6.25
C ILE A 32 32.95 23.91 7.64
N GLY A 33 33.43 24.69 8.61
CA GLY A 33 32.92 24.66 10.00
C GLY A 33 33.96 25.05 11.04
N ARG A 34 33.52 25.30 12.28
CA ARG A 34 34.41 25.57 13.41
C ARG A 34 34.76 24.26 14.10
N LYS A 35 36.07 23.95 14.21
CA LYS A 35 36.71 22.83 14.95
C LYS A 35 37.18 21.61 14.13
N LEU A 36 37.00 21.58 12.81
CA LEU A 36 37.50 20.46 12.00
C LEU A 36 39.04 20.43 11.95
N HIS A 37 39.71 21.58 11.93
CA HIS A 37 41.19 21.66 11.89
C HIS A 37 41.91 20.87 13.01
N GLN A 38 41.37 20.87 14.24
CA GLN A 38 42.04 20.26 15.40
C GLN A 38 41.98 18.72 15.41
N GLU A 39 40.95 18.13 14.82
CA GLU A 39 40.81 16.67 14.74
C GLU A 39 41.45 16.10 13.45
N LEU A 40 41.68 16.95 12.44
CA LEU A 40 42.28 16.57 11.15
C LEU A 40 43.80 16.47 11.18
N GLU A 41 44.51 17.20 12.07
CA GLU A 41 45.96 17.03 12.26
C GLU A 41 46.31 15.59 12.66
N ASP A 42 45.41 14.89 13.35
CA ASP A 42 45.60 13.50 13.79
C ASP A 42 45.30 12.45 12.71
N LEU A 43 44.60 12.81 11.61
CA LEU A 43 44.05 11.86 10.65
C LEU A 43 44.87 11.68 9.36
N GLU A 44 45.99 12.39 9.15
CA GLU A 44 46.83 12.28 7.91
C GLU A 44 46.00 12.26 6.60
N VAL A 45 44.91 13.03 6.56
CA VAL A 45 43.86 12.94 5.53
C VAL A 45 44.39 13.22 4.12
N SER A 46 45.29 14.19 3.99
CA SER A 46 45.94 14.55 2.73
C SER A 46 46.78 13.40 2.18
N GLU A 47 47.41 12.60 3.03
CA GLU A 47 48.20 11.44 2.63
C GLU A 47 47.31 10.28 2.19
N MET A 48 46.18 10.07 2.88
CA MET A 48 45.26 8.97 2.57
C MET A 48 44.51 9.19 1.25
N PHE A 49 43.98 10.39 1.02
CA PHE A 49 43.21 10.68 -0.19
C PHE A 49 44.06 11.22 -1.35
N GLN A 50 45.30 11.63 -1.09
CA GLN A 50 46.23 12.19 -2.08
C GLN A 50 45.67 13.39 -2.87
N ILE A 51 44.72 14.13 -2.29
CA ILE A 51 44.13 15.37 -2.85
C ILE A 51 44.28 16.54 -1.87
N PRO A 52 44.39 17.78 -2.37
CA PRO A 52 44.43 18.98 -1.54
C PRO A 52 43.25 19.06 -0.56
N VAL A 53 43.57 19.42 0.67
CA VAL A 53 42.61 19.71 1.73
C VAL A 53 42.59 21.21 1.95
N LEU A 54 41.41 21.82 1.79
CA LEU A 54 41.13 23.22 2.04
C LEU A 54 40.23 23.36 3.26
N GLU A 55 40.33 24.50 3.93
CA GLU A 55 39.45 24.87 5.02
C GLU A 55 38.90 26.27 4.77
N VAL A 56 37.58 26.41 4.91
CA VAL A 56 36.88 27.67 4.72
C VAL A 56 36.12 28.03 5.99
N ASP A 57 36.38 29.23 6.50
CA ASP A 57 35.57 29.80 7.58
C ASP A 57 34.15 30.09 7.05
N PRO A 58 33.09 29.51 7.63
CA PRO A 58 31.70 29.74 7.21
C PRO A 58 31.26 31.22 7.30
N ASN A 59 31.96 32.05 8.08
CA ASN A 59 31.72 33.49 8.14
C ASN A 59 32.26 34.27 6.92
N ASN A 60 32.97 33.60 6.02
CA ASN A 60 33.54 34.24 4.85
C ASN A 60 32.45 34.48 3.78
N ASN A 61 31.90 35.70 3.74
CA ASN A 61 30.88 36.15 2.79
C ASN A 61 31.29 36.08 1.29
N GLN A 62 32.48 35.58 0.97
CA GLN A 62 32.96 35.38 -0.40
C GLN A 62 33.07 33.91 -0.83
N PHE A 63 32.57 32.96 -0.02
CA PHE A 63 32.59 31.55 -0.41
C PHE A 63 31.80 31.32 -1.70
N LYS A 64 32.47 30.72 -2.69
CA LYS A 64 31.88 30.27 -3.95
C LYS A 64 32.20 28.79 -4.12
N PRO A 65 31.20 27.92 -4.32
CA PRO A 65 31.44 26.52 -4.59
C PRO A 65 32.29 26.33 -5.85
N GLU A 66 33.40 25.62 -5.70
CA GLU A 66 34.22 25.14 -6.81
C GLU A 66 33.78 23.73 -7.25
N PRO A 67 33.71 23.46 -8.56
CA PRO A 67 33.35 22.14 -9.08
C PRO A 67 34.41 21.09 -8.71
N TYR A 68 34.02 19.82 -8.78
CA TYR A 68 34.88 18.67 -8.47
C TYR A 68 35.43 18.69 -7.04
N THR A 69 34.65 19.19 -6.09
CA THR A 69 35.05 19.35 -4.68
C THR A 69 34.17 18.48 -3.79
N ILE A 70 34.79 17.80 -2.82
CA ILE A 70 34.07 17.20 -1.69
C ILE A 70 33.98 18.25 -0.58
N TYR A 71 32.78 18.70 -0.26
CA TYR A 71 32.53 19.56 0.89
C TYR A 71 32.17 18.73 2.11
N VAL A 72 32.91 18.94 3.19
CA VAL A 72 32.64 18.30 4.49
C VAL A 72 32.02 19.34 5.42
N LEU A 73 30.80 19.07 5.88
CA LEU A 73 30.04 19.95 6.78
C LEU A 73 29.85 19.29 8.15
N ASP A 74 29.79 20.11 9.19
CA ASP A 74 29.49 19.69 10.56
C ASP A 74 27.98 19.55 10.83
N GLU A 75 27.11 20.20 10.05
CA GLU A 75 25.65 20.10 10.18
C GLU A 75 24.93 20.23 8.82
N PHE A 76 23.88 19.43 8.61
CA PHE A 76 22.99 19.52 7.43
C PHE A 76 21.65 20.18 7.78
N GLU A 77 21.11 19.96 8.99
CA GLU A 77 19.81 20.54 9.38
C GLU A 77 19.89 22.06 9.49
N ASP A 78 18.86 22.74 8.96
CA ASP A 78 18.70 24.20 8.99
C ASP A 78 19.96 24.97 8.53
N ASN A 79 20.73 24.39 7.59
CA ASN A 79 21.98 24.96 7.09
C ASN A 79 21.80 25.54 5.67
N PRO A 80 21.73 26.87 5.50
CA PRO A 80 21.57 27.50 4.18
C PRO A 80 22.72 27.21 3.21
N LEU A 81 23.93 26.98 3.75
CA LEU A 81 25.08 26.63 2.92
C LEU A 81 24.92 25.23 2.33
N PHE A 82 24.44 24.27 3.12
CA PHE A 82 24.08 22.94 2.64
C PHE A 82 23.07 23.02 1.49
N GLU A 83 21.98 23.78 1.67
CA GLU A 83 20.95 23.94 0.65
C GLU A 83 21.47 24.60 -0.65
N SER A 84 22.49 25.46 -0.53
CA SER A 84 23.17 26.05 -1.70
C SER A 84 24.05 25.02 -2.40
N LEU A 85 24.85 24.27 -1.64
CA LEU A 85 25.76 23.25 -2.17
C LEU A 85 25.00 22.10 -2.82
N GLU A 86 23.89 21.62 -2.25
CA GLU A 86 23.12 20.52 -2.82
C GLU A 86 22.62 20.79 -4.25
N LYS A 87 22.50 22.06 -4.63
CA LYS A 87 22.06 22.49 -5.97
C LYS A 87 23.19 22.60 -6.98
N GLU A 88 24.45 22.63 -6.53
CA GLU A 88 25.60 22.80 -7.41
C GLU A 88 25.96 21.48 -8.11
N PRO A 89 26.17 21.51 -9.44
CA PRO A 89 26.56 20.32 -10.18
C PRO A 89 28.03 19.95 -9.90
N HIS A 90 28.34 18.67 -10.06
CA HIS A 90 29.72 18.15 -9.98
C HIS A 90 30.42 18.37 -8.63
N ILE A 91 29.68 18.50 -7.54
CA ILE A 91 30.23 18.52 -6.19
C ILE A 91 29.63 17.39 -5.34
N TRP A 92 30.29 17.07 -4.23
CA TRP A 92 29.82 16.09 -3.26
C TRP A 92 29.74 16.74 -1.90
N VAL A 93 28.68 16.46 -1.15
CA VAL A 93 28.48 17.00 0.19
C VAL A 93 28.44 15.84 1.17
N ILE A 94 29.34 15.85 2.15
CA ILE A 94 29.50 14.78 3.13
C ILE A 94 29.45 15.41 4.53
N GLY A 95 28.86 14.72 5.50
CA GLY A 95 28.95 15.13 6.90
C GLY A 95 30.25 14.68 7.54
N ASP A 96 30.67 15.38 8.58
CA ASP A 96 31.88 15.05 9.35
C ASP A 96 31.90 13.57 9.79
N THR A 97 30.78 13.04 10.30
CA THR A 97 30.70 11.63 10.72
C THR A 97 30.94 10.67 9.56
N ALA A 98 30.25 10.85 8.42
CA ALA A 98 30.44 10.00 7.25
C ALA A 98 31.88 10.07 6.75
N PHE A 99 32.51 11.25 6.78
CA PHE A 99 33.90 11.41 6.39
C PHE A 99 34.84 10.57 7.27
N LYS A 100 34.66 10.63 8.60
CA LYS A 100 35.41 9.82 9.57
C LYS A 100 35.14 8.32 9.41
N GLU A 101 33.89 7.92 9.18
CA GLU A 101 33.54 6.52 8.92
C GLU A 101 34.21 6.00 7.64
N MET A 102 34.19 6.80 6.57
CA MET A 102 34.89 6.51 5.31
C MET A 102 36.40 6.49 5.46
N TYR A 103 36.97 7.18 6.44
CA TYR A 103 38.39 7.06 6.76
C TYR A 103 38.71 5.71 7.39
N LEU A 104 37.85 5.24 8.29
CA LEU A 104 38.02 3.97 9.01
C LEU A 104 37.68 2.74 8.14
N ASP A 105 36.75 2.87 7.20
CA ASP A 105 36.31 1.79 6.32
C ASP A 105 36.47 2.18 4.84
N LEU A 106 37.46 1.54 4.19
CA LEU A 106 37.79 1.76 2.77
C LEU A 106 36.75 1.18 1.79
N ASP A 107 35.80 0.37 2.26
CA ASP A 107 34.75 -0.22 1.44
C ASP A 107 33.48 0.67 1.37
N LEU A 108 33.42 1.75 2.15
CA LEU A 108 32.33 2.72 2.08
C LEU A 108 32.41 3.58 0.80
N GLU A 109 31.28 3.65 0.10
CA GLU A 109 31.17 4.40 -1.15
C GLU A 109 30.99 5.91 -0.93
N ILE A 110 31.67 6.73 -1.74
CA ILE A 110 31.34 8.15 -1.90
C ILE A 110 30.12 8.23 -2.83
N ARG A 111 29.01 8.72 -2.29
CA ARG A 111 27.75 8.81 -2.99
C ARG A 111 27.60 10.17 -3.66
N SER A 112 26.94 10.21 -4.81
CA SER A 112 26.56 11.47 -5.47
C SER A 112 25.51 12.27 -4.70
N LYS A 113 24.76 11.61 -3.81
CA LYS A 113 23.77 12.26 -2.93
C LYS A 113 24.43 12.63 -1.60
N PRO A 114 24.04 13.75 -0.97
CA PRO A 114 24.59 14.13 0.31
C PRO A 114 24.42 13.04 1.37
N THR A 115 25.49 12.77 2.12
CA THR A 115 25.54 11.72 3.15
C THR A 115 26.22 12.27 4.39
N TYR A 116 25.48 12.41 5.49
CA TYR A 116 25.97 12.93 6.75
C TYR A 116 26.66 11.87 7.61
N CYS A 117 26.06 10.68 7.71
CA CYS A 117 26.62 9.49 8.35
C CYS A 117 26.19 8.23 7.57
N THR A 118 26.75 7.07 7.91
CA THR A 118 26.50 5.80 7.22
C THR A 118 25.59 4.85 8.01
N SER A 119 24.85 5.37 8.99
CA SER A 119 24.07 4.55 9.92
C SER A 119 22.99 3.68 9.28
N MET A 120 22.51 4.06 8.08
CA MET A 120 21.56 3.29 7.27
C MET A 120 22.18 2.78 5.96
N TYR A 121 23.52 2.75 5.87
CA TYR A 121 24.22 2.20 4.72
C TYR A 121 23.87 0.72 4.53
N GLY A 122 23.65 0.33 3.28
CA GLY A 122 23.19 -1.03 2.94
C GLY A 122 21.68 -1.27 3.14
N LEU A 123 20.96 -0.39 3.83
CA LEU A 123 19.51 -0.50 4.00
C LEU A 123 18.76 0.12 2.80
N CYS A 124 17.64 -0.51 2.46
CA CYS A 124 16.75 -0.11 1.37
C CYS A 124 15.30 -0.03 1.87
N PHE A 125 14.67 1.11 1.66
CA PHE A 125 13.42 1.50 2.30
C PHE A 125 12.28 1.63 1.29
N TYR A 126 11.11 1.15 1.70
CA TYR A 126 9.83 1.57 1.13
C TYR A 126 9.13 2.48 2.14
N ILE A 127 8.61 3.62 1.71
CA ILE A 127 7.98 4.61 2.61
C ILE A 127 6.57 4.86 2.14
N ASN A 128 5.61 4.71 3.05
CA ASN A 128 4.24 5.07 2.78
C ASN A 128 3.53 5.50 4.07
N CYS A 129 3.27 6.80 4.20
CA CYS A 129 2.49 7.39 5.28
C CYS A 129 1.30 8.14 4.65
N PRO A 130 0.16 7.44 4.42
CA PRO A 130 -0.97 7.99 3.67
C PRO A 130 -1.46 9.33 4.24
N GLY A 131 -1.56 10.34 3.39
CA GLY A 131 -2.02 11.69 3.78
C GLY A 131 -0.94 12.59 4.39
N ASN A 132 0.26 12.07 4.68
CA ASN A 132 1.33 12.79 5.38
C ASN A 132 2.55 13.07 4.49
N ILE A 133 2.38 13.89 3.44
CA ILE A 133 3.43 14.17 2.45
C ILE A 133 4.68 14.80 3.09
N LEU A 134 4.51 15.81 3.96
CA LEU A 134 5.63 16.49 4.62
C LEU A 134 6.45 15.54 5.51
N LEU A 135 5.78 14.59 6.16
CA LEU A 135 6.44 13.56 6.95
C LEU A 135 7.28 12.65 6.05
N MET A 136 6.72 12.19 4.94
CA MET A 136 7.46 11.37 3.98
C MET A 136 8.67 12.10 3.38
N GLU A 137 8.53 13.39 3.05
CA GLU A 137 9.65 14.23 2.58
C GLU A 137 10.78 14.28 3.62
N ARG A 138 10.43 14.52 4.89
CA ARG A 138 11.39 14.52 6.00
C ARG A 138 12.07 13.16 6.16
N MET A 139 11.31 12.06 6.17
CA MET A 139 11.87 10.69 6.25
C MET A 139 12.84 10.41 5.10
N VAL A 140 12.47 10.81 3.87
CA VAL A 140 13.33 10.67 2.70
C VAL A 140 14.64 11.44 2.87
N CYS A 141 14.61 12.67 3.38
CA CYS A 141 15.83 13.46 3.64
C CYS A 141 16.73 12.77 4.67
N LEU A 142 16.19 12.42 5.84
CA LEU A 142 16.96 11.80 6.92
C LEU A 142 17.56 10.45 6.48
N ILE A 143 16.78 9.59 5.82
CA ILE A 143 17.27 8.30 5.33
C ILE A 143 18.36 8.50 4.27
N LYS A 144 18.22 9.47 3.35
CA LYS A 144 19.28 9.79 2.37
C LYS A 144 20.56 10.22 3.08
N TRP A 145 20.46 11.12 4.04
CA TRP A 145 21.60 11.64 4.79
C TRP A 145 22.26 10.57 5.66
N MET A 146 21.53 9.55 6.11
CA MET A 146 22.11 8.38 6.79
C MET A 146 22.61 7.27 5.84
N GLY A 147 22.61 7.50 4.52
CA GLY A 147 23.17 6.57 3.53
C GLY A 147 22.19 5.51 3.00
N GLY A 148 20.91 5.56 3.36
CA GLY A 148 19.87 4.64 2.91
C GLY A 148 19.54 4.74 1.41
N LYS A 149 18.85 3.71 0.91
CA LYS A 149 18.34 3.62 -0.47
C LYS A 149 16.82 3.46 -0.46
N PHE A 150 16.17 3.66 -1.61
CA PHE A 150 14.70 3.58 -1.71
C PHE A 150 14.28 2.68 -2.86
N VAL A 151 13.12 2.06 -2.68
CA VAL A 151 12.36 1.39 -3.73
C VAL A 151 11.04 2.11 -3.95
N GLN A 152 10.53 2.09 -5.18
CA GLN A 152 9.22 2.66 -5.49
C GLN A 152 8.08 1.77 -4.97
N GLU A 153 8.26 0.45 -5.04
CA GLU A 153 7.32 -0.55 -4.55
C GLU A 153 8.09 -1.63 -3.76
N PRO A 154 7.47 -2.24 -2.74
CA PRO A 154 8.09 -3.33 -2.00
C PRO A 154 8.49 -4.49 -2.92
N ASN A 155 9.71 -4.96 -2.76
CA ASN A 155 10.31 -6.03 -3.56
C ASN A 155 11.41 -6.75 -2.76
N ILE A 156 12.10 -7.71 -3.39
CA ILE A 156 13.13 -8.55 -2.77
C ILE A 156 14.32 -7.78 -2.16
N TYR A 157 14.55 -6.54 -2.57
CA TYR A 157 15.62 -5.69 -2.02
C TYR A 157 15.15 -4.86 -0.83
N THR A 158 13.86 -4.86 -0.52
CA THR A 158 13.28 -4.04 0.55
C THR A 158 13.71 -4.61 1.89
N THR A 159 14.46 -3.81 2.65
CA THR A 159 14.92 -4.20 3.98
C THR A 159 13.96 -3.75 5.06
N HIS A 160 13.31 -2.59 4.89
CA HIS A 160 12.44 -1.96 5.87
C HIS A 160 11.30 -1.21 5.18
N MET A 161 10.14 -1.19 5.81
CA MET A 161 9.04 -0.29 5.46
C MET A 161 8.90 0.77 6.55
N ILE A 162 8.74 2.04 6.17
CA ILE A 162 8.39 3.13 7.09
C ILE A 162 6.93 3.51 6.87
N SER A 163 6.13 3.42 7.93
CA SER A 163 4.72 3.78 7.90
C SER A 163 4.19 4.13 9.29
N ASP A 164 3.17 4.97 9.33
CA ASP A 164 2.35 5.29 10.49
C ASP A 164 0.96 4.63 10.44
N ASN A 165 0.68 3.86 9.39
CA ASN A 165 -0.67 3.37 9.08
C ASN A 165 -0.63 1.93 8.59
N THR A 166 -1.33 1.02 9.27
CA THR A 166 -1.39 -0.39 8.85
C THR A 166 -2.21 -0.62 7.57
N LEU A 167 -3.04 0.33 7.15
CA LEU A 167 -3.76 0.33 5.86
C LEU A 167 -2.91 0.83 4.70
N ALA A 168 -1.66 1.23 4.94
CA ALA A 168 -0.77 1.70 3.88
C ALA A 168 -0.55 0.62 2.81
N GLU A 169 -0.54 1.05 1.55
CA GLU A 169 -0.07 0.21 0.44
C GLU A 169 1.32 -0.35 0.78
N GLY A 170 1.57 -1.60 0.41
CA GLY A 170 2.81 -2.31 0.74
C GLY A 170 2.82 -3.01 2.11
N TYR A 171 1.92 -2.69 3.04
CA TYR A 171 1.84 -3.34 4.36
C TYR A 171 1.72 -4.86 4.24
N LYS A 172 0.76 -5.34 3.43
CA LYS A 172 0.50 -6.78 3.22
C LYS A 172 1.72 -7.52 2.68
N TYR A 173 2.46 -6.92 1.74
CA TYR A 173 3.71 -7.50 1.23
C TYR A 173 4.74 -7.64 2.36
N CYS A 174 4.98 -6.54 3.08
CA CYS A 174 5.99 -6.51 4.14
C CYS A 174 5.65 -7.49 5.27
N PHE A 175 4.37 -7.58 5.63
CA PHE A 175 3.86 -8.58 6.57
C PHE A 175 4.11 -10.01 6.08
N THR A 176 3.73 -10.36 4.84
CA THR A 176 3.93 -11.71 4.26
C THR A 176 5.41 -12.13 4.31
N PHE A 177 6.30 -11.24 3.85
CA PHE A 177 7.72 -11.53 3.69
C PHE A 177 8.55 -11.19 4.92
N ARG A 178 7.90 -10.87 6.05
CA ARG A 178 8.54 -10.53 7.33
C ARG A 178 9.56 -9.39 7.21
N VAL A 179 9.31 -8.45 6.29
CA VAL A 179 10.04 -7.18 6.23
C VAL A 179 9.60 -6.33 7.43
N PRO A 180 10.53 -5.86 8.28
CA PRO A 180 10.20 -4.98 9.40
C PRO A 180 9.44 -3.73 8.95
N ILE A 181 8.32 -3.45 9.63
CA ILE A 181 7.49 -2.26 9.43
C ILE A 181 7.69 -1.35 10.63
N MET A 182 8.33 -0.21 10.41
CA MET A 182 8.82 0.70 11.44
C MET A 182 8.08 2.03 11.39
N THR A 183 7.98 2.70 12.53
CA THR A 183 7.41 4.05 12.61
C THR A 183 8.42 5.10 12.15
N PRO A 184 7.95 6.28 11.69
CA PRO A 184 8.80 7.44 11.40
C PRO A 184 9.72 7.84 12.57
N ASP A 185 9.26 7.66 13.81
CA ASP A 185 10.04 7.96 15.03
C ASP A 185 11.36 7.18 15.10
N TRP A 186 11.44 6.01 14.48
CA TRP A 186 12.70 5.25 14.40
C TRP A 186 13.77 6.02 13.64
N ILE A 187 13.39 6.65 12.54
CA ILE A 187 14.29 7.41 11.67
C ILE A 187 14.76 8.66 12.40
N GLU A 188 13.84 9.38 13.05
CA GLU A 188 14.17 10.54 13.90
C GLU A 188 15.14 10.14 15.02
N TRP A 189 14.86 9.03 15.71
CA TRP A 189 15.74 8.54 16.76
C TRP A 189 17.13 8.16 16.24
N CYS A 190 17.21 7.45 15.10
CA CYS A 190 18.49 7.14 14.46
C CYS A 190 19.26 8.42 14.11
N TRP A 191 18.57 9.45 13.64
CA TRP A 191 19.17 10.75 13.34
C TRP A 191 19.74 11.47 14.56
N THR A 192 19.16 11.27 15.76
CA THR A 192 19.78 11.76 17.01
C THR A 192 21.15 11.13 17.31
N LYS A 193 21.47 10.01 16.66
CA LYS A 193 22.74 9.28 16.78
C LYS A 193 23.71 9.57 15.63
N ARG A 194 23.40 10.51 14.73
CA ARG A 194 24.19 10.82 13.52
C ARG A 194 25.66 11.17 13.77
N ASN A 195 26.01 11.59 14.99
CA ASN A 195 27.39 11.94 15.38
C ASN A 195 28.16 10.77 16.02
N VAL A 196 27.52 9.62 16.19
CA VAL A 196 28.13 8.42 16.77
C VAL A 196 28.71 7.58 15.64
N ILE A 197 30.03 7.61 15.50
CA ILE A 197 30.78 6.85 14.49
C ILE A 197 30.48 5.35 14.64
N GLY A 198 30.10 4.69 13.55
CA GLY A 198 29.84 3.26 13.50
C GLY A 198 28.50 2.84 14.13
N PHE A 199 27.61 3.80 14.41
CA PHE A 199 26.24 3.49 14.80
C PHE A 199 25.48 2.87 13.63
N GLU A 200 24.92 1.67 13.82
CA GLU A 200 24.11 0.97 12.81
C GLU A 200 22.63 0.92 13.21
N ALA A 201 21.76 1.45 12.35
CA ALA A 201 20.32 1.53 12.61
C ALA A 201 19.64 0.16 12.70
N GLY A 202 20.01 -0.79 11.83
CA GLY A 202 19.39 -2.12 11.74
C GLY A 202 19.64 -3.04 12.95
N LYS A 203 20.45 -2.62 13.92
CA LYS A 203 20.65 -3.36 15.18
C LYS A 203 19.68 -2.95 16.28
N ASN A 204 18.96 -1.83 16.13
CA ASN A 204 18.17 -1.21 17.19
C ASN A 204 16.74 -0.86 16.72
N GLU A 205 15.89 -1.87 16.64
CA GLU A 205 14.51 -1.74 16.12
C GLU A 205 13.41 -1.99 17.18
N ILE A 206 13.76 -2.58 18.33
CA ILE A 206 12.80 -3.28 19.22
C ILE A 206 11.72 -2.37 19.85
N GLY A 207 11.86 -1.04 19.81
CA GLY A 207 10.87 -0.09 20.34
C GLY A 207 10.03 0.67 19.30
N TYR A 208 10.31 0.51 18.00
CA TYR A 208 9.75 1.37 16.95
C TYR A 208 8.97 0.61 15.87
N LYS A 209 8.62 -0.65 16.12
CA LYS A 209 7.75 -1.40 15.21
C LYS A 209 6.36 -0.78 15.19
N LEU A 210 5.76 -0.73 14.00
CA LEU A 210 4.40 -0.25 13.83
C LEU A 210 3.44 -1.14 14.63
N LYS A 211 2.64 -0.51 15.50
CA LYS A 211 1.68 -1.22 16.34
C LYS A 211 0.53 -1.79 15.48
N PRO A 212 -0.10 -2.91 15.90
CA PRO A 212 -1.06 -3.63 15.07
C PRO A 212 -2.32 -2.83 14.72
N PHE A 213 -2.71 -1.85 15.54
CA PHE A 213 -3.92 -1.07 15.28
C PHE A 213 -3.64 0.37 14.89
N ALA A 214 -2.39 0.69 14.53
CA ALA A 214 -2.02 2.04 14.11
C ALA A 214 -2.89 2.52 12.93
N ALA A 215 -3.53 3.67 13.14
CA ALA A 215 -4.50 4.33 12.25
C ALA A 215 -5.77 3.51 11.97
N LEU A 216 -6.15 2.60 12.88
CA LEU A 216 -7.43 1.90 12.83
C LEU A 216 -8.44 2.50 13.81
N SER A 217 -9.63 2.79 13.32
CA SER A 217 -10.80 3.13 14.13
C SER A 217 -11.73 1.90 14.18
N ILE A 218 -11.80 1.27 15.34
CA ILE A 218 -12.43 -0.04 15.56
C ILE A 218 -13.72 0.13 16.36
N CYS A 219 -14.80 -0.48 15.87
CA CYS A 219 -16.06 -0.61 16.59
C CYS A 219 -16.27 -2.05 17.05
N LEU A 220 -16.62 -2.23 18.33
CA LEU A 220 -16.94 -3.53 18.93
C LEU A 220 -18.47 -3.69 19.04
N LYS A 221 -19.03 -4.82 18.57
CA LYS A 221 -20.47 -5.12 18.68
C LYS A 221 -20.72 -6.55 19.16
N GLY A 222 -21.66 -6.70 20.10
CA GLY A 222 -22.07 -8.00 20.63
C GLY A 222 -21.31 -8.45 21.89
N PHE A 223 -20.41 -7.63 22.42
CA PHE A 223 -19.71 -7.87 23.67
C PHE A 223 -20.60 -7.38 24.83
N THR A 224 -21.25 -8.30 25.52
CA THR A 224 -22.23 -8.00 26.58
C THR A 224 -21.62 -7.93 27.98
N ASP A 225 -20.46 -8.53 28.17
CA ASP A 225 -19.70 -8.47 29.42
C ASP A 225 -18.89 -7.17 29.50
N ASN A 226 -19.25 -6.31 30.46
CA ASN A 226 -18.65 -4.98 30.58
C ASN A 226 -17.15 -5.04 30.92
N GLU A 227 -16.73 -5.98 31.77
CA GLU A 227 -15.31 -6.12 32.16
C GLU A 227 -14.45 -6.53 30.95
N SER A 228 -14.93 -7.51 30.17
CA SER A 228 -14.27 -7.94 28.93
C SER A 228 -14.22 -6.84 27.88
N LEU A 229 -15.30 -6.05 27.75
CA LEU A 229 -15.35 -4.92 26.82
C LEU A 229 -14.32 -3.85 27.19
N GLU A 230 -14.27 -3.41 28.45
CA GLU A 230 -13.32 -2.40 28.94
C GLU A 230 -11.86 -2.88 28.76
N TYR A 231 -11.60 -4.17 29.01
CA TYR A 231 -10.31 -4.78 28.76
C TYR A 231 -9.92 -4.72 27.28
N LEU A 232 -10.83 -5.11 26.37
CA LEU A 232 -10.58 -5.08 24.92
C LEU A 232 -10.34 -3.66 24.39
N GLU A 233 -11.13 -2.69 24.85
CA GLU A 233 -10.93 -1.28 24.52
C GLU A 233 -9.54 -0.79 24.94
N THR A 234 -9.12 -1.13 26.17
CA THR A 234 -7.78 -0.82 26.69
C THR A 234 -6.68 -1.48 25.85
N CYS A 235 -6.86 -2.75 25.47
CA CYS A 235 -5.93 -3.47 24.60
C CYS A 235 -5.81 -2.81 23.22
N ILE A 236 -6.92 -2.39 22.61
CA ILE A 236 -6.93 -1.72 21.31
C ILE A 236 -6.19 -0.37 21.39
N MET A 237 -6.50 0.44 22.40
CA MET A 237 -5.89 1.77 22.58
C MET A 237 -4.39 1.68 22.88
N SER A 238 -3.96 0.77 23.76
CA SER A 238 -2.54 0.56 24.05
C SER A 238 -1.74 0.09 22.82
N ASN A 239 -2.41 -0.58 21.88
CA ASN A 239 -1.88 -1.05 20.61
C ASN A 239 -2.13 -0.10 19.42
N GLY A 240 -2.42 1.17 19.70
CA GLY A 240 -2.42 2.25 18.72
C GLY A 240 -3.70 2.41 17.90
N GLY A 241 -4.77 1.70 18.27
CA GLY A 241 -6.09 1.86 17.67
C GLY A 241 -6.96 2.85 18.44
N GLU A 242 -8.06 3.25 17.81
CA GLU A 242 -9.09 4.10 18.39
C GLU A 242 -10.41 3.33 18.46
N ILE A 243 -11.15 3.50 19.55
CA ILE A 243 -12.50 2.93 19.69
C ILE A 243 -13.53 3.95 19.20
N VAL A 244 -14.37 3.55 18.26
CA VAL A 244 -15.40 4.40 17.66
C VAL A 244 -16.76 3.71 17.60
N SER A 245 -17.81 4.50 17.41
CA SER A 245 -19.16 3.98 17.14
C SER A 245 -19.26 3.47 15.69
N CYS A 246 -20.14 2.49 15.46
CA CYS A 246 -20.42 1.97 14.10
C CYS A 246 -21.10 2.99 13.17
N SER A 247 -21.53 4.14 13.70
CA SER A 247 -22.05 5.26 12.91
C SER A 247 -20.97 6.26 12.47
N ASP A 248 -19.74 6.12 12.97
CA ASP A 248 -18.63 7.01 12.62
C ASP A 248 -18.14 6.75 11.20
N LEU A 249 -18.13 7.80 10.35
CA LEU A 249 -17.70 7.70 8.95
C LEU A 249 -16.23 7.28 8.78
N HIS A 250 -15.42 7.43 9.83
CA HIS A 250 -14.01 7.02 9.86
C HIS A 250 -13.82 5.60 10.40
N CYS A 251 -14.88 4.92 10.84
CA CYS A 251 -14.81 3.52 11.28
C CYS A 251 -14.22 2.63 10.19
N THR A 252 -13.07 2.02 10.49
CA THR A 252 -12.37 1.14 9.56
C THR A 252 -12.76 -0.32 9.75
N HIS A 253 -12.99 -0.76 11.00
CA HIS A 253 -13.32 -2.15 11.32
C HIS A 253 -14.54 -2.23 12.24
N LEU A 254 -15.49 -3.08 11.88
CA LEU A 254 -16.56 -3.55 12.77
C LEU A 254 -16.22 -4.97 13.20
N VAL A 255 -15.89 -5.15 14.48
CA VAL A 255 -15.56 -6.45 15.09
C VAL A 255 -16.78 -6.99 15.81
N LEU A 256 -17.20 -8.18 15.42
CA LEU A 256 -18.41 -8.84 15.95
C LEU A 256 -18.02 -9.95 16.93
N HIS A 257 -18.66 -9.94 18.10
CA HIS A 257 -18.65 -11.11 18.99
C HIS A 257 -19.25 -12.33 18.27
N THR A 258 -18.80 -13.54 18.63
CA THR A 258 -19.18 -14.80 17.98
C THR A 258 -20.69 -14.97 17.83
N ASP A 259 -21.46 -14.63 18.87
CA ASP A 259 -22.93 -14.78 18.87
C ASP A 259 -23.64 -13.87 17.84
N VAL A 260 -23.06 -12.70 17.58
CA VAL A 260 -23.58 -11.74 16.60
C VAL A 260 -23.06 -12.05 15.21
N ALA A 261 -21.80 -12.49 15.10
CA ALA A 261 -21.16 -12.84 13.85
C ALA A 261 -21.92 -13.93 13.08
N SER A 262 -22.50 -14.91 13.77
CA SER A 262 -23.25 -16.01 13.15
C SER A 262 -24.64 -15.62 12.63
N ASN A 263 -25.17 -14.45 13.04
CA ASN A 263 -26.57 -14.07 12.79
C ASN A 263 -26.73 -12.69 12.13
N ILE A 264 -25.62 -12.06 11.71
CA ILE A 264 -25.66 -10.71 11.16
C ILE A 264 -26.25 -10.70 9.74
N SER A 265 -27.24 -9.84 9.51
CA SER A 265 -27.79 -9.61 8.17
C SER A 265 -27.05 -8.47 7.46
N PHE A 266 -27.04 -8.48 6.12
CA PHE A 266 -26.40 -7.42 5.34
C PHE A 266 -26.99 -6.03 5.63
N GLY A 267 -28.28 -5.94 5.97
CA GLY A 267 -28.95 -4.69 6.31
C GLY A 267 -28.48 -4.05 7.60
N ASP A 268 -27.88 -4.84 8.51
CA ASP A 268 -27.38 -4.38 9.80
C ASP A 268 -25.93 -3.86 9.75
N ILE A 269 -25.28 -3.99 8.59
CA ILE A 269 -23.91 -3.56 8.36
C ILE A 269 -23.90 -2.12 7.85
N PRO A 270 -23.22 -1.19 8.55
CA PRO A 270 -23.09 0.18 8.04
C PRO A 270 -22.31 0.18 6.71
N PRO A 271 -22.85 0.76 5.63
CA PRO A 271 -22.30 0.61 4.27
C PRO A 271 -20.97 1.36 4.05
N HIS A 272 -20.55 2.20 5.00
CA HIS A 272 -19.30 2.94 4.95
C HIS A 272 -18.13 2.16 5.57
N VAL A 273 -18.40 1.13 6.39
CA VAL A 273 -17.36 0.36 7.08
C VAL A 273 -16.75 -0.65 6.11
N PRO A 274 -15.44 -0.56 5.81
CA PRO A 274 -14.83 -1.41 4.80
C PRO A 274 -14.56 -2.83 5.27
N PHE A 275 -14.34 -3.06 6.57
CA PHE A 275 -14.01 -4.38 7.11
C PHE A 275 -14.98 -4.79 8.22
N VAL A 276 -15.65 -5.93 8.03
CA VAL A 276 -16.54 -6.54 9.03
C VAL A 276 -16.02 -7.93 9.35
N VAL A 277 -15.48 -8.09 10.55
CA VAL A 277 -14.73 -9.27 10.96
C VAL A 277 -15.24 -9.84 12.29
N ASN A 278 -14.98 -11.12 12.53
CA ASN A 278 -15.27 -11.74 13.82
C ASN A 278 -14.19 -11.37 14.86
N ALA A 279 -14.47 -11.66 16.13
CA ALA A 279 -13.55 -11.35 17.23
C ALA A 279 -12.19 -12.05 17.12
N ASP A 280 -12.09 -13.19 16.44
CA ASP A 280 -10.83 -13.93 16.27
C ASP A 280 -9.78 -13.12 15.51
N TRP A 281 -10.20 -12.20 14.63
CA TRP A 281 -9.28 -11.27 13.96
C TRP A 281 -8.56 -10.39 14.99
N LEU A 282 -9.32 -9.82 15.92
CA LEU A 282 -8.79 -8.92 16.95
C LEU A 282 -7.82 -9.67 17.88
N TYR A 283 -8.22 -10.86 18.35
CA TYR A 283 -7.36 -11.69 19.19
C TYR A 283 -6.08 -12.11 18.48
N SER A 284 -6.17 -12.48 17.20
CA SER A 284 -5.01 -12.87 16.40
C SER A 284 -4.06 -11.70 16.13
N CYS A 285 -4.59 -10.48 15.96
CA CYS A 285 -3.76 -9.28 15.84
C CYS A 285 -2.98 -8.99 17.13
N LEU A 286 -3.63 -9.16 18.28
CA LEU A 286 -3.00 -8.97 19.60
C LEU A 286 -1.92 -10.03 19.85
N ASP A 287 -2.22 -11.30 19.62
CA ASP A 287 -1.28 -12.41 19.81
C ASP A 287 -0.03 -12.27 18.94
N GLN A 288 -0.20 -11.94 17.66
CA GLN A 288 0.91 -11.74 16.73
C GLN A 288 1.58 -10.37 16.86
N SER A 289 1.00 -9.46 17.66
CA SER A 289 1.42 -8.06 17.77
C SER A 289 1.56 -7.35 16.41
N GLN A 290 0.75 -7.77 15.42
CA GLN A 290 0.73 -7.25 14.05
C GLN A 290 -0.69 -7.32 13.49
N ARG A 291 -1.07 -6.36 12.64
CA ARG A 291 -2.34 -6.47 11.92
C ARG A 291 -2.28 -7.63 10.95
N ILE A 292 -3.26 -8.52 11.03
CA ILE A 292 -3.42 -9.66 10.14
C ILE A 292 -4.49 -9.40 9.08
N TYR A 293 -4.52 -10.23 8.05
CA TYR A 293 -5.48 -10.19 6.95
C TYR A 293 -6.93 -10.32 7.42
N GLU A 294 -7.79 -9.37 7.05
CA GLU A 294 -9.22 -9.38 7.37
C GLU A 294 -9.97 -10.46 6.59
N GLU A 295 -9.48 -10.82 5.41
CA GLU A 295 -10.19 -11.71 4.48
C GLU A 295 -10.47 -13.08 5.08
N TYR A 296 -9.61 -13.56 6.00
CA TYR A 296 -9.78 -14.85 6.67
C TYR A 296 -10.77 -14.85 7.83
N TYR A 297 -11.29 -13.67 8.22
CA TYR A 297 -12.14 -13.47 9.40
C TYR A 297 -13.44 -12.73 9.08
N THR A 298 -13.71 -12.52 7.80
CA THR A 298 -14.87 -11.76 7.32
C THR A 298 -16.18 -12.49 7.66
N CYS A 299 -17.14 -11.78 8.27
CA CYS A 299 -18.41 -12.36 8.77
C CYS A 299 -19.49 -12.57 7.70
N VAL A 300 -19.14 -12.62 6.41
CA VAL A 300 -20.14 -12.72 5.33
C VAL A 300 -20.37 -14.20 4.97
N PHE A 301 -21.12 -14.90 5.81
CA PHE A 301 -21.87 -16.09 5.36
C PHE A 301 -23.30 -15.64 5.05
N CYS A 302 -23.59 -15.38 3.78
CA CYS A 302 -24.97 -15.33 3.31
C CYS A 302 -25.53 -16.77 3.32
N GLU A 303 -26.03 -17.24 4.47
CA GLU A 303 -27.07 -18.25 4.42
C GLU A 303 -28.34 -17.54 3.91
N ILE A 304 -28.60 -17.63 2.61
CA ILE A 304 -29.91 -17.32 2.06
C ILE A 304 -30.87 -18.35 2.68
N SER A 305 -31.50 -17.98 3.81
CA SER A 305 -32.58 -18.77 4.39
C SER A 305 -33.74 -18.80 3.39
N ILE A 306 -34.17 -20.02 3.03
CA ILE A 306 -35.23 -20.32 2.07
C ILE A 306 -36.53 -19.54 2.35
N SER A 307 -36.76 -19.11 3.59
CA SER A 307 -37.90 -18.26 3.99
C SER A 307 -37.95 -16.89 3.30
N THR A 308 -36.79 -16.28 3.01
CA THR A 308 -36.74 -14.96 2.33
C THR A 308 -37.17 -15.02 0.85
N LEU A 309 -37.14 -16.20 0.24
CA LEU A 309 -37.59 -16.42 -1.14
C LEU A 309 -39.12 -16.52 -1.26
N GLU A 310 -39.83 -16.92 -0.19
CA GLU A 310 -41.30 -17.01 -0.18
C GLU A 310 -41.95 -15.63 -0.03
N GLU A 311 -41.36 -14.74 0.75
CA GLU A 311 -41.87 -13.36 0.93
C GLU A 311 -41.74 -12.52 -0.36
N MET A 312 -40.70 -12.77 -1.17
CA MET A 312 -40.52 -12.10 -2.46
C MET A 312 -41.48 -12.62 -3.55
N GLN A 313 -42.01 -13.85 -3.44
CA GLN A 313 -42.95 -14.41 -4.41
C GLN A 313 -44.37 -13.83 -4.29
N LEU A 314 -44.75 -13.31 -3.13
CA LEU A 314 -46.08 -12.76 -2.88
C LEU A 314 -46.25 -11.31 -3.38
N ALA A 315 -45.15 -10.58 -3.60
CA ALA A 315 -45.19 -9.18 -4.01
C ALA A 315 -45.35 -8.98 -5.54
N GLU A 316 -45.20 -10.02 -6.36
CA GLU A 316 -45.18 -9.90 -7.83
C GLU A 316 -46.51 -10.26 -8.54
N ILE A 317 -47.63 -10.45 -7.84
CA ILE A 317 -48.88 -10.93 -8.46
C ILE A 317 -49.95 -9.84 -8.72
N ASP A 318 -49.87 -8.64 -8.15
CA ASP A 318 -50.86 -7.58 -8.44
C ASP A 318 -50.23 -6.43 -9.24
N ASP A 319 -50.14 -6.59 -10.56
CA ASP A 319 -50.43 -5.46 -11.48
C ASP A 319 -50.68 -5.97 -12.91
N ASN A 320 -51.94 -6.26 -13.21
CA ASN A 320 -52.46 -6.39 -14.56
C ASN A 320 -53.73 -5.54 -14.66
N GLY A 321 -53.66 -4.40 -15.35
CA GLY A 321 -54.90 -3.74 -15.79
C GLY A 321 -54.82 -2.28 -16.23
N TYR A 322 -54.63 -2.11 -17.54
CA TYR A 322 -55.14 -1.03 -18.39
C TYR A 322 -54.29 0.24 -18.66
N LEU A 323 -53.94 0.32 -19.95
CA LEU A 323 -53.52 1.50 -20.71
C LEU A 323 -54.69 2.45 -21.01
N SER A 324 -54.37 3.75 -20.97
CA SER A 324 -54.73 4.77 -21.96
C SER A 324 -53.92 6.04 -21.61
N ASP A 325 -53.47 6.94 -22.46
CA ASP A 325 -53.22 7.12 -23.89
C ASP A 325 -53.00 8.66 -24.01
N ASP A 326 -52.10 9.09 -24.90
CA ASP A 326 -52.02 10.47 -25.46
C ASP A 326 -51.70 11.69 -24.52
N THR A 327 -50.93 12.73 -24.87
CA THR A 327 -50.23 13.18 -26.10
C THR A 327 -49.33 14.39 -25.77
N GLU A 328 -48.29 14.61 -26.62
CA GLU A 328 -47.73 15.91 -27.08
C GLU A 328 -47.02 16.85 -26.05
N ASP A 329 -45.91 17.53 -26.30
CA ASP A 329 -45.31 17.95 -27.58
C ASP A 329 -43.84 18.41 -27.42
N ILE A 330 -43.12 18.39 -28.54
CA ILE A 330 -41.69 18.73 -28.71
C ILE A 330 -41.54 20.13 -29.31
N ASN A 331 -40.50 20.89 -28.90
CA ASN A 331 -39.65 21.84 -29.68
C ASN A 331 -39.29 23.10 -28.87
N LYS A 332 -38.18 23.84 -29.03
CA LYS A 332 -36.89 23.72 -29.76
C LYS A 332 -36.01 24.91 -29.32
N ASN A 333 -34.70 24.72 -29.45
CA ASN A 333 -33.66 25.69 -29.87
C ASN A 333 -33.17 26.84 -28.95
N GLN A 334 -31.94 26.63 -28.45
CA GLN A 334 -30.71 27.44 -28.59
C GLN A 334 -30.80 28.92 -29.04
N SER A 335 -30.20 29.85 -28.27
CA SER A 335 -28.88 30.46 -28.58
C SER A 335 -28.42 31.58 -27.62
N HIS A 336 -27.14 31.48 -27.23
CA HIS A 336 -26.10 32.50 -26.96
C HIS A 336 -26.26 33.72 -26.00
N SER A 337 -25.46 33.67 -24.92
CA SER A 337 -24.38 34.62 -24.55
C SER A 337 -24.49 35.50 -23.27
N VAL A 338 -23.32 35.60 -22.63
CA VAL A 338 -22.79 36.58 -21.66
C VAL A 338 -22.96 36.33 -20.15
N ARG A 339 -21.78 36.34 -19.51
CA ARG A 339 -21.46 36.24 -18.07
C ARG A 339 -22.22 37.22 -17.19
N SER A 340 -22.63 36.76 -16.01
CA SER A 340 -22.56 37.56 -14.77
C SER A 340 -22.30 36.64 -13.57
N LEU A 341 -21.24 36.97 -12.83
CA LEU A 341 -20.94 36.38 -11.52
C LEU A 341 -21.89 37.00 -10.50
N SER A 342 -22.64 36.16 -9.80
CA SER A 342 -23.17 36.51 -8.47
C SER A 342 -23.07 35.27 -7.57
N PHE A 343 -22.41 35.46 -6.44
CA PHE A 343 -22.25 34.50 -5.36
C PHE A 343 -23.55 34.39 -4.57
N GLY A 344 -24.02 33.15 -4.37
CA GLY A 344 -25.03 32.77 -3.38
C GLY A 344 -24.84 31.29 -3.03
N PRO A 345 -24.96 30.86 -1.76
CA PRO A 345 -24.52 29.54 -1.34
C PRO A 345 -25.56 28.47 -1.67
N THR A 346 -25.27 27.58 -2.62
CA THR A 346 -26.10 26.41 -2.93
C THR A 346 -25.66 25.19 -2.12
N ARG A 347 -26.45 24.83 -1.10
CA ARG A 347 -26.36 23.60 -0.28
C ARG A 347 -26.70 22.30 -1.05
N THR A 348 -26.47 22.22 -2.36
CA THR A 348 -26.86 21.07 -3.20
C THR A 348 -25.72 20.41 -3.98
N SER A 349 -24.52 20.99 -4.00
CA SER A 349 -23.38 20.43 -4.76
C SER A 349 -22.72 19.21 -4.10
N SER A 350 -22.76 19.11 -2.76
CA SER A 350 -22.14 18.01 -2.01
C SER A 350 -22.86 16.67 -2.17
N SER A 351 -24.19 16.67 -2.20
CA SER A 351 -25.01 15.45 -2.38
C SER A 351 -24.84 14.85 -3.77
N VAL A 352 -24.86 15.67 -4.83
CA VAL A 352 -24.71 15.19 -6.22
C VAL A 352 -23.27 14.74 -6.50
N ALA A 353 -22.27 15.36 -5.88
CA ALA A 353 -20.89 14.91 -5.94
C ALA A 353 -20.68 13.60 -5.16
N HIS A 354 -21.35 13.44 -4.01
CA HIS A 354 -21.32 12.22 -3.21
C HIS A 354 -21.96 11.03 -3.95
N HIS A 355 -23.14 11.21 -4.55
CA HIS A 355 -23.79 10.17 -5.36
C HIS A 355 -22.95 9.77 -6.57
N ARG A 356 -22.34 10.73 -7.28
CA ARG A 356 -21.43 10.42 -8.40
C ARG A 356 -20.17 9.67 -7.97
N ARG A 357 -19.64 9.98 -6.78
CA ARG A 357 -18.47 9.27 -6.23
C ARG A 357 -18.84 7.85 -5.77
N GLN A 358 -20.02 7.65 -5.20
CA GLN A 358 -20.53 6.33 -4.82
C GLN A 358 -20.85 5.47 -6.05
N ASP A 359 -21.42 6.08 -7.10
CA ASP A 359 -21.72 5.38 -8.35
C ASP A 359 -20.44 4.96 -9.10
N ALA A 360 -19.42 5.82 -9.13
CA ALA A 360 -18.11 5.47 -9.68
C ALA A 360 -17.45 4.31 -8.91
N LYS A 361 -17.58 4.27 -7.58
CA LYS A 361 -17.10 3.13 -6.76
C LYS A 361 -17.87 1.84 -7.06
N ARG A 362 -19.20 1.94 -7.20
CA ARG A 362 -20.05 0.79 -7.58
C ARG A 362 -19.67 0.25 -8.94
N LYS A 363 -19.48 1.14 -9.92
CA LYS A 363 -19.04 0.79 -11.27
C LYS A 363 -17.67 0.11 -11.24
N PHE A 364 -16.70 0.66 -10.52
CA PHE A 364 -15.38 0.06 -10.37
C PHE A 364 -15.42 -1.35 -9.75
N ALA A 365 -16.14 -1.53 -8.64
CA ALA A 365 -16.32 -2.84 -8.02
C ALA A 365 -17.01 -3.86 -8.96
N SER A 366 -17.92 -3.36 -9.80
CA SER A 366 -18.64 -4.15 -10.79
C SER A 366 -17.75 -4.56 -11.98
N GLU A 367 -16.88 -3.66 -12.41
CA GLU A 367 -15.86 -3.92 -13.44
C GLU A 367 -14.85 -4.97 -12.96
N GLU A 368 -14.40 -4.87 -11.71
CA GLU A 368 -13.56 -5.87 -11.06
C GLU A 368 -14.27 -7.23 -10.96
N LEU A 369 -15.54 -7.26 -10.54
CA LEU A 369 -16.35 -8.49 -10.51
C LEU A 369 -16.43 -9.13 -11.91
N CYS A 370 -16.74 -8.34 -12.94
CA CYS A 370 -16.79 -8.83 -14.32
C CYS A 370 -15.43 -9.33 -14.82
N HIS A 371 -14.34 -8.67 -14.42
CA HIS A 371 -12.99 -9.10 -14.75
C HIS A 371 -12.63 -10.45 -14.10
N THR A 372 -12.95 -10.61 -12.80
CA THR A 372 -12.72 -11.87 -12.08
C THR A 372 -13.56 -13.01 -12.66
N GLU A 373 -14.81 -12.74 -13.03
CA GLU A 373 -15.72 -13.68 -13.68
C GLU A 373 -15.16 -14.15 -15.04
N LYS A 374 -14.65 -13.22 -15.85
CA LYS A 374 -13.98 -13.53 -17.12
C LYS A 374 -12.78 -14.46 -16.92
N ASN A 375 -12.00 -14.23 -15.88
CA ASN A 375 -10.84 -15.06 -15.56
C ASN A 375 -11.26 -16.44 -15.05
N TYR A 376 -12.32 -16.52 -14.25
CA TYR A 376 -12.90 -17.79 -13.81
C TYR A 376 -13.39 -18.65 -14.99
N ILE A 377 -14.11 -18.06 -15.94
CA ILE A 377 -14.55 -18.74 -17.18
C ILE A 377 -13.34 -19.24 -17.99
N LYS A 378 -12.27 -18.46 -18.11
CA LYS A 378 -11.04 -18.92 -18.78
C LYS A 378 -10.43 -20.14 -18.09
N CYS A 379 -10.41 -20.17 -16.75
CA CYS A 379 -9.94 -21.32 -15.98
C CYS A 379 -10.81 -22.56 -16.23
N LEU A 380 -12.14 -22.42 -16.21
CA LEU A 380 -13.07 -23.51 -16.49
C LEU A 380 -12.89 -24.06 -17.91
N LYS A 381 -12.77 -23.19 -18.92
CA LYS A 381 -12.47 -23.58 -20.30
C LYS A 381 -11.15 -24.33 -20.41
N ARG A 382 -10.11 -23.84 -19.74
CA ARG A 382 -8.79 -24.47 -19.73
C ARG A 382 -8.84 -25.88 -19.12
N LEU A 383 -9.63 -26.05 -18.06
CA LEU A 383 -9.82 -27.34 -17.41
C LEU A 383 -10.50 -28.35 -18.35
N LEU A 384 -11.51 -27.91 -19.11
CA LEU A 384 -12.15 -28.74 -20.14
C LEU A 384 -11.22 -29.04 -21.33
N GLU A 385 -10.38 -28.10 -21.75
CA GLU A 385 -9.37 -28.32 -22.79
C GLU A 385 -8.35 -29.39 -22.37
N ILE A 386 -7.85 -29.31 -21.14
CA ILE A 386 -6.92 -30.30 -20.58
C ILE A 386 -7.57 -31.68 -20.54
N LYS A 387 -8.87 -31.75 -20.20
CA LYS A 387 -9.66 -32.99 -20.25
C LYS A 387 -9.72 -33.57 -21.66
N CYS A 388 -10.01 -32.76 -22.68
CA CYS A 388 -10.04 -33.21 -24.08
C CYS A 388 -8.66 -33.74 -24.52
N GLN A 389 -7.59 -33.01 -24.21
CA GLN A 389 -6.22 -33.42 -24.53
C GLN A 389 -5.80 -34.72 -23.84
N ALA A 390 -6.19 -34.91 -22.58
CA ALA A 390 -5.91 -36.13 -21.84
C ALA A 390 -6.67 -37.35 -22.39
N SER A 391 -7.89 -37.15 -22.88
CA SER A 391 -8.71 -38.19 -23.52
C SER A 391 -8.17 -38.60 -24.89
N GLU A 392 -7.64 -37.64 -25.68
CA GLU A 392 -7.06 -37.89 -27.00
C GLU A 392 -5.66 -38.55 -26.95
N ALA A 393 -4.90 -38.31 -25.88
CA ALA A 393 -3.52 -38.79 -25.73
C ALA A 393 -3.41 -40.26 -25.24
N GLN A 394 -4.51 -40.89 -24.81
CA GLN A 394 -4.49 -42.23 -24.21
C GLN A 394 -5.37 -43.23 -24.96
N SER A 395 -4.78 -44.35 -25.41
CA SER A 395 -5.53 -45.45 -26.04
C SER A 395 -6.46 -46.22 -25.08
N TYR A 396 -6.35 -46.00 -23.76
CA TYR A 396 -7.15 -46.67 -22.74
C TYR A 396 -7.66 -45.63 -21.72
N PRO A 397 -8.96 -45.59 -21.39
CA PRO A 397 -9.51 -44.60 -20.46
C PRO A 397 -8.98 -44.81 -19.04
N ILE A 398 -8.45 -43.76 -18.40
CA ILE A 398 -8.10 -43.76 -16.96
C ILE A 398 -9.36 -43.72 -16.08
N LEU A 399 -10.40 -43.03 -16.54
CA LEU A 399 -11.70 -42.95 -15.87
C LEU A 399 -12.74 -43.74 -16.66
N SER A 400 -13.68 -44.38 -15.97
CA SER A 400 -14.85 -44.95 -16.64
C SER A 400 -15.74 -43.82 -17.18
N LEU A 401 -16.52 -44.11 -18.24
CA LEU A 401 -17.47 -43.14 -18.83
C LEU A 401 -18.48 -42.58 -17.81
N ALA A 402 -18.75 -43.32 -16.72
CA ALA A 402 -19.62 -42.88 -15.64
C ALA A 402 -18.93 -41.87 -14.71
N GLU A 403 -17.69 -42.13 -14.32
CA GLU A 403 -16.88 -41.22 -13.47
C GLU A 403 -16.56 -39.92 -14.21
N GLU A 404 -16.25 -40.01 -15.51
CA GLU A 404 -16.04 -38.84 -16.36
C GLU A 404 -17.28 -37.94 -16.42
N LYS A 405 -18.47 -38.54 -16.58
CA LYS A 405 -19.74 -37.80 -16.56
C LYS A 405 -19.99 -37.11 -15.23
N ILE A 406 -19.75 -37.79 -14.11
CA ILE A 406 -19.98 -37.22 -12.78
C ILE A 406 -19.05 -36.02 -12.53
N ILE A 407 -17.79 -36.11 -12.93
CA ILE A 407 -16.79 -35.07 -12.65
C ILE A 407 -16.92 -33.87 -13.60
N PHE A 408 -17.11 -34.12 -14.90
CA PHE A 408 -17.01 -33.05 -15.91
C PHE A 408 -18.35 -32.47 -16.36
N THR A 409 -19.48 -33.18 -16.24
CA THR A 409 -20.80 -32.60 -16.57
C THR A 409 -21.15 -31.44 -15.64
N SER A 410 -20.84 -31.54 -14.34
CA SER A 410 -21.02 -30.44 -13.38
C SER A 410 -20.16 -29.22 -13.73
N ILE A 411 -18.99 -29.42 -14.32
CA ILE A 411 -18.09 -28.33 -14.75
C ILE A 411 -18.60 -27.66 -16.02
N GLU A 412 -19.14 -28.42 -16.97
CA GLU A 412 -19.76 -27.88 -18.18
C GLU A 412 -21.01 -27.05 -17.87
N ASP A 413 -21.82 -27.47 -16.91
CA ASP A 413 -23.00 -26.72 -16.48
C ASP A 413 -22.64 -25.48 -15.67
N LEU A 414 -21.61 -25.56 -14.83
CA LEU A 414 -21.02 -24.41 -14.16
C LEU A 414 -20.45 -23.39 -15.17
N LEU A 415 -19.75 -23.86 -16.21
CA LEU A 415 -19.24 -22.98 -17.27
C LEU A 415 -20.39 -22.25 -17.98
N LYS A 416 -21.47 -22.95 -18.35
CA LYS A 416 -22.64 -22.32 -19.00
C LYS A 416 -23.30 -21.26 -18.11
N LEU A 417 -23.41 -21.53 -16.80
CA LEU A 417 -23.95 -20.59 -15.83
C LEU A 417 -23.11 -19.32 -15.79
N HIS A 418 -21.81 -19.47 -15.55
CA HIS A 418 -20.89 -18.34 -15.40
C HIS A 418 -20.74 -17.56 -16.71
N GLU A 419 -20.76 -18.21 -17.88
CA GLU A 419 -20.84 -17.52 -19.18
C GLU A 419 -22.12 -16.68 -19.34
N ALA A 420 -23.26 -17.18 -18.86
CA ALA A 420 -24.52 -16.45 -18.89
C ALA A 420 -24.51 -15.25 -17.92
N ILE A 421 -23.93 -15.41 -16.73
CA ILE A 421 -23.73 -14.34 -15.75
C ILE A 421 -22.81 -13.26 -16.34
N TYR A 422 -21.63 -13.65 -16.83
CA TYR A 422 -20.67 -12.74 -17.45
C TYR A 422 -21.30 -11.94 -18.57
N LYS A 423 -22.06 -12.58 -19.46
CA LYS A 423 -22.70 -11.90 -20.59
C LYS A 423 -23.70 -10.84 -20.14
N GLU A 424 -24.54 -11.13 -19.15
CA GLU A 424 -25.51 -10.17 -18.62
C GLU A 424 -24.81 -9.04 -17.84
N VAL A 425 -23.79 -9.35 -17.04
CA VAL A 425 -22.99 -8.34 -16.31
C VAL A 425 -22.21 -7.43 -17.27
N GLU A 426 -21.57 -7.99 -18.30
CA GLU A 426 -20.83 -7.22 -19.33
C GLU A 426 -21.76 -6.28 -20.11
N GLN A 427 -22.99 -6.72 -20.41
CA GLN A 427 -24.01 -5.86 -21.04
C GLN A 427 -24.43 -4.69 -20.15
N LEU A 428 -24.64 -4.93 -18.85
CA LEU A 428 -24.99 -3.88 -17.89
C LEU A 428 -23.84 -2.90 -17.65
N LEU A 429 -22.59 -3.36 -17.68
CA LEU A 429 -21.42 -2.49 -17.56
C LEU A 429 -21.19 -1.60 -18.78
N ASN A 430 -21.44 -2.14 -19.97
CA ASN A 430 -21.35 -1.37 -21.22
C ASN A 430 -22.41 -0.25 -21.30
N ASN A 431 -23.57 -0.47 -20.67
CA ASN A 431 -24.69 0.48 -20.61
C ASN A 431 -24.98 0.88 -19.16
N TRP A 432 -23.96 1.38 -18.45
CA TRP A 432 -24.06 1.69 -17.04
C TRP A 432 -24.99 2.89 -16.76
N GLU A 433 -26.04 2.64 -15.98
CA GLU A 433 -26.99 3.64 -15.45
C GLU A 433 -26.98 3.61 -13.90
N ASN A 434 -27.36 4.73 -13.27
CA ASN A 434 -27.24 4.89 -11.81
C ASN A 434 -28.07 3.88 -11.00
N ASP A 435 -29.13 3.33 -11.60
CA ASP A 435 -30.07 2.38 -11.03
C ASP A 435 -29.76 0.91 -11.38
N VAL A 436 -28.64 0.64 -12.07
CA VAL A 436 -28.23 -0.74 -12.40
C VAL A 436 -28.07 -1.58 -11.14
N GLN A 437 -28.76 -2.72 -11.09
CA GLN A 437 -28.72 -3.68 -9.98
C GLN A 437 -28.09 -4.99 -10.43
N ILE A 438 -26.76 -5.06 -10.40
CA ILE A 438 -26.02 -6.28 -10.77
C ILE A 438 -26.46 -7.50 -9.95
N GLY A 439 -26.81 -7.31 -8.67
CA GLY A 439 -27.32 -8.39 -7.82
C GLY A 439 -28.53 -9.12 -8.40
N LYS A 440 -29.39 -8.45 -9.19
CA LYS A 440 -30.54 -9.09 -9.85
C LYS A 440 -30.13 -10.14 -10.88
N VAL A 441 -28.97 -9.98 -11.52
CA VAL A 441 -28.45 -10.97 -12.49
C VAL A 441 -28.16 -12.28 -11.77
N PHE A 442 -27.44 -12.22 -10.65
CA PHE A 442 -27.10 -13.39 -9.85
C PHE A 442 -28.36 -14.05 -9.26
N ILE A 443 -29.26 -13.26 -8.66
CA ILE A 443 -30.51 -13.75 -8.08
C ILE A 443 -31.35 -14.47 -9.15
N LYS A 444 -31.53 -13.87 -10.33
CA LYS A 444 -32.30 -14.45 -11.44
C LYS A 444 -31.70 -15.78 -11.91
N LYS A 445 -30.38 -15.87 -12.02
CA LYS A 445 -29.69 -17.07 -12.52
C LYS A 445 -29.63 -18.19 -11.48
N VAL A 446 -29.39 -17.86 -10.22
CA VAL A 446 -29.45 -18.81 -9.10
C VAL A 446 -30.87 -19.37 -8.95
N ILE A 447 -31.90 -18.53 -9.02
CA ILE A 447 -33.31 -18.99 -8.98
C ILE A 447 -33.63 -19.90 -10.18
N SER A 448 -33.11 -19.60 -11.37
CA SER A 448 -33.29 -20.45 -12.56
C SER A 448 -32.66 -21.83 -12.41
N ILE A 449 -31.56 -21.96 -11.66
CA ILE A 449 -30.89 -23.23 -11.37
C ILE A 449 -31.68 -24.00 -10.32
N LEU A 450 -32.00 -23.37 -9.19
CA LEU A 450 -32.77 -23.99 -8.11
C LEU A 450 -34.15 -24.50 -8.58
N LYS A 451 -34.80 -23.81 -9.52
CA LYS A 451 -36.06 -24.25 -10.12
C LYS A 451 -35.89 -25.45 -11.08
N ASN A 452 -34.75 -25.57 -11.75
CA ASN A 452 -34.46 -26.71 -12.63
C ASN A 452 -33.94 -27.94 -11.86
N ASP A 453 -33.21 -27.73 -10.76
CA ASP A 453 -32.62 -28.79 -9.93
C ASP A 453 -33.58 -29.36 -8.87
N CYS A 454 -34.72 -28.69 -8.58
CA CYS A 454 -35.80 -29.29 -7.79
C CYS A 454 -36.43 -30.54 -8.43
N CYS A 455 -36.10 -30.85 -9.69
CA CYS A 455 -36.50 -32.10 -10.33
C CYS A 455 -35.43 -33.21 -10.27
N GLN A 456 -34.16 -32.93 -9.98
CA GLN A 456 -33.12 -33.97 -9.84
C GLN A 456 -32.00 -33.54 -8.88
N VAL A 457 -31.72 -34.43 -7.91
CA VAL A 457 -30.55 -34.50 -7.02
C VAL A 457 -30.78 -34.03 -5.57
N HIS A 458 -31.09 -35.02 -4.72
CA HIS A 458 -30.71 -35.06 -3.31
C HIS A 458 -29.19 -34.86 -3.18
N PHE A 459 -28.75 -33.71 -2.67
CA PHE A 459 -27.43 -33.62 -2.04
C PHE A 459 -27.54 -34.15 -0.60
N LYS A 460 -27.07 -35.38 -0.40
CA LYS A 460 -26.60 -35.88 0.90
C LYS A 460 -25.12 -35.53 1.02
N GLY A 461 -24.74 -34.87 2.11
CA GLY A 461 -23.35 -34.59 2.47
C GLY A 461 -23.27 -33.27 3.21
#